data_AF-A0A1M3MZB0-F1
#
_entry.id   AF-A0A1M3MZB0-F1
#
_cell.length_a   1.000
_cell.length_b   1.000
_cell.length_c   1.000
_cell.angle_alpha   90.00
_cell.angle_beta   90.00
_cell.angle_gamma   90.00
#
_symmetry.space_group_name_H-M   'P 1'
#
loop_
_entity.id
_entity.type
_entity.pdbx_description
1 polymer ?
#
loop_
_entity_poly.entity_id
_entity_poly.type
_entity_poly.pdbx_seq_one_letter_code
_entity_poly.pdbx_strand_id
1 'polypeptide(L)' 'MDSAEGDELSAACSLASDRNLLDGDRDEPDEAEVHHALFLLRRARGLDAPSFDLMRVQLRRLLAA' A
#
# COMPACT_ATOMS: atom_id res chain seq x y z
N MET A 1 8.35 1.34 17.73
CA MET A 1 6.93 1.58 17.41
C MET A 1 6.76 1.66 15.90
N ASP A 2 7.19 0.65 15.15
CA ASP A 2 7.11 0.61 13.66
C ASP A 2 6.13 -0.46 13.14
N SER A 3 5.62 -1.34 14.00
CA SER A 3 4.81 -2.48 13.54
C SER A 3 3.45 -2.09 12.95
N ALA A 4 2.88 -0.93 13.34
CA ALA A 4 1.57 -0.51 12.84
C ALA A 4 1.66 0.08 11.42
N GLU A 5 2.73 0.81 11.09
CA GLU A 5 2.91 1.35 9.73
C GLU A 5 3.27 0.26 8.72
N GLY A 6 4.07 -0.73 9.13
CA GLY A 6 4.37 -1.90 8.30
C GLY A 6 3.11 -2.73 7.97
N ASP A 7 2.21 -2.89 8.94
CA ASP A 7 0.95 -3.61 8.76
C ASP A 7 0.00 -2.86 7.79
N GLU A 8 -0.08 -1.53 7.88
CA GLU A 8 -0.87 -0.74 6.93
C GLU A 8 -0.34 -0.83 5.50
N LEU A 9 0.99 -0.83 5.32
CA LEU A 9 1.59 -0.95 3.99
C LEU A 9 1.40 -2.35 3.40
N SER A 10 1.55 -3.40 4.20
CA SER A 10 1.23 -4.76 3.76
C SER A 10 -0.24 -4.92 3.38
N ALA A 11 -1.15 -4.36 4.18
CA ALA A 11 -2.58 -4.35 3.85
C ALA A 11 -2.88 -3.57 2.56
N ALA A 12 -2.18 -2.47 2.31
CA ALA A 12 -2.29 -1.70 1.07
C ALA A 12 -1.79 -2.51 -0.14
N CYS A 13 -0.69 -3.24 -0.02
CA CYS A 13 -0.21 -4.14 -1.07
C CYS A 13 -1.24 -5.21 -1.39
N SER A 14 -1.77 -5.92 -0.38
CA SER A 14 -2.81 -6.93 -0.60
C SER A 14 -4.05 -6.35 -1.26
N LEU A 15 -4.51 -5.18 -0.83
CA LEU A 15 -5.66 -4.51 -1.42
C LEU A 15 -5.43 -4.12 -2.89
N ALA A 16 -4.22 -3.63 -3.22
CA ALA A 16 -3.87 -3.29 -4.59
C ALA A 16 -3.80 -4.55 -5.48
N SER A 17 -3.18 -5.64 -5.01
CA SER A 17 -3.17 -6.92 -5.71
C SER A 17 -4.59 -7.48 -5.95
N ASP A 18 -5.45 -7.45 -4.93
CA ASP A 18 -6.83 -7.92 -5.05
C ASP A 18 -7.61 -7.11 -6.07
N ARG A 19 -7.39 -5.79 -6.12
CA ARG A 19 -8.02 -4.92 -7.13
C ARG A 19 -7.55 -5.28 -8.54
N ASN A 20 -6.24 -5.44 -8.74
CA ASN A 20 -5.69 -5.81 -10.05
C ASN A 20 -6.28 -7.14 -10.52
N LEU A 21 -6.36 -8.14 -9.62
CA LEU A 21 -7.00 -9.42 -9.89
C LEU A 21 -8.48 -9.29 -10.31
N LEU A 22 -9.24 -8.39 -9.68
CA LEU A 22 -10.64 -8.12 -10.04
C LEU A 22 -10.76 -7.42 -11.40
N ASP A 23 -9.82 -6.55 -11.73
CA ASP A 23 -9.72 -5.87 -13.03
C ASP A 23 -9.19 -6.80 -14.14
N GLY A 24 -8.83 -8.05 -13.79
CA GLY A 24 -8.29 -9.06 -14.71
C GLY A 24 -6.80 -8.92 -14.97
N ASP A 25 -6.14 -7.98 -14.30
CA ASP A 25 -4.70 -7.82 -14.28
C ASP A 25 -4.07 -8.81 -13.27
N ARG A 26 -2.98 -9.45 -13.68
CA ARG A 26 -2.25 -10.42 -12.85
C ARG A 26 -0.87 -9.93 -12.45
N ASP A 27 -0.50 -8.74 -12.90
CA ASP A 27 0.78 -8.14 -12.55
C ASP A 27 0.75 -7.66 -11.09
N GLU A 28 1.94 -7.67 -10.47
CA GLU A 28 2.10 -7.11 -9.14
C GLU A 28 1.80 -5.60 -9.15
N PRO A 29 1.16 -5.08 -8.09
CA PRO A 29 0.75 -3.69 -8.08
C PRO A 29 1.96 -2.75 -8.08
N ASP A 30 1.87 -1.69 -8.87
CA ASP A 30 2.94 -0.67 -8.92
C ASP A 30 2.92 0.28 -7.70
N GLU A 31 3.95 1.12 -7.57
CA GLU A 31 4.06 2.07 -6.46
C GLU A 31 2.84 3.03 -6.38
N ALA A 32 2.25 3.42 -7.50
CA ALA A 32 1.08 4.30 -7.54
C ALA A 32 -0.18 3.57 -7.08
N GLU A 33 -0.34 2.30 -7.45
CA GLU A 33 -1.46 1.47 -7.03
C GLU A 33 -1.42 1.18 -5.53
N VAL A 34 -0.25 0.86 -5.00
CA VAL A 34 -0.04 0.68 -3.55
C VAL A 34 -0.29 1.98 -2.79
N HIS A 35 0.17 3.14 -3.32
CA HIS A 35 -0.12 4.43 -2.69
C HIS A 35 -1.62 4.72 -2.63
N HIS A 36 -2.32 4.49 -3.73
CA HIS A 36 -3.74 4.70 -3.83
C HIS A 36 -4.51 3.80 -2.84
N ALA A 37 -4.14 2.53 -2.75
CA ALA A 37 -4.72 1.60 -1.78
C ALA A 37 -4.48 2.07 -0.33
N LEU A 38 -3.25 2.50 -0.01
CA LEU A 38 -2.91 3.02 1.32
C LEU A 38 -3.69 4.30 1.64
N PHE A 39 -3.86 5.18 0.67
CA PHE A 39 -4.70 6.38 0.81
C PHE A 39 -6.15 6.02 1.12
N LEU A 40 -6.74 5.04 0.42
CA LEU A 40 -8.11 4.61 0.69
C LEU A 40 -8.26 3.99 2.09
N LEU A 41 -7.31 3.16 2.52
CA LEU A 41 -7.31 2.56 3.86
C LEU A 41 -7.25 3.62 4.95
N ARG A 42 -6.37 4.60 4.81
CA ARG A 42 -6.22 5.71 5.77
C ARG A 42 -7.42 6.64 5.76
N ARG A 43 -7.96 6.95 4.58
CA ARG A 43 -9.17 7.77 4.42
C ARG A 43 -10.38 7.13 5.10
N ALA A 44 -10.57 5.81 4.98
CA ALA A 44 -11.65 5.09 5.64
C ALA A 44 -11.56 5.15 7.18
N ARG A 45 -10.34 5.35 7.72
CA ARG A 45 -10.05 5.52 9.15
C ARG A 45 -10.04 6.99 9.61
N GLY A 46 -10.27 7.94 8.71
CA GLY A 46 -10.17 9.38 9.01
C GLY A 46 -8.75 9.87 9.26
N LEU A 47 -7.74 9.13 8.80
CA LEU A 47 -6.33 9.49 8.91
C LEU A 47 -5.89 10.34 7.71
N ASP A 48 -4.80 11.09 7.91
CA ASP A 48 -4.20 11.90 6.85
C ASP A 48 -3.68 11.04 5.69
N ALA A 49 -3.64 11.65 4.51
CA ALA A 49 -3.12 11.03 3.31
C ALA A 49 -1.66 10.59 3.50
N PRO A 50 -1.28 9.39 3.02
CA PRO A 50 0.09 8.92 3.13
C PRO A 50 1.01 9.71 2.18
N SER A 51 2.24 9.93 2.60
CA SER A 51 3.28 10.47 1.72
C SER A 51 3.74 9.42 0.71
N PHE A 52 3.78 9.79 -0.57
CA PHE A 52 4.24 8.91 -1.65
C PHE A 52 5.71 8.51 -1.48
N ASP A 53 6.58 9.49 -1.25
CA ASP A 53 8.03 9.24 -1.12
C ASP A 53 8.36 8.38 0.11
N LEU A 54 7.67 8.63 1.23
CA LEU A 54 7.86 7.82 2.43
C LEU A 54 7.37 6.38 2.20
N MET A 55 6.19 6.21 1.59
CA MET A 55 5.65 4.91 1.24
C MET A 55 6.64 4.12 0.36
N ARG A 56 7.24 4.75 -0.66
CA ARG A 56 8.22 4.07 -1.53
C ARG A 56 9.42 3.53 -0.77
N VAL A 57 9.95 4.31 0.18
CA VAL A 57 11.07 3.86 1.02
C VAL A 57 10.66 2.68 1.89
N GLN A 58 9.47 2.74 2.49
CA GLN A 58 8.93 1.65 3.30
C GLN A 58 8.64 0.40 2.46
N LEU A 59 8.13 0.56 1.24
CA LEU A 59 7.82 -0.54 0.31
C LEU A 59 9.09 -1.26 -0.12
N ARG A 60 10.14 -0.51 -0.48
CA ARG A 60 11.45 -1.11 -0.81
C ARG A 60 12.05 -1.89 0.36
N ARG A 61 11.86 -1.41 1.59
CA ARG A 61 12.31 -2.12 2.80
C ARG A 61 11.50 -3.40 3.02
N LEU A 62 10.18 -3.33 2.81
CA LEU A 62 9.28 -4.49 2.93
C LEU A 62 9.64 -5.59 1.92
N LEU A 63 9.96 -5.23 0.67
CA LEU A 63 10.34 -6.19 -0.37
C LEU A 63 11.75 -6.78 -0.21
N ALA A 64 12.61 -6.13 0.57
CA ALA A 64 13.97 -6.61 0.83
C ALA A 64 14.09 -7.45 2.12
N ALA A 65 13.02 -7.53 2.91
CA ALA A 65 12.93 -8.26 4.18
C ALA A 65 12.34 -9.67 3.98
#